data_AF-A0A6G7YPT7-F1
#
_entry.id   AF-A0A6G7YPT7-F1
#
_cell.length_a   1.000
_cell.length_b   1.000
_cell.length_c   1.000
_cell.angle_alpha   90.00
_cell.angle_beta   90.00
_cell.angle_gamma   90.00
#
_symmetry.space_group_name_H-M   'P 1'
#
loop_
_entity.id
_entity.type
_entity.pdbx_description
1 polymer ?
#
loop_
_entity_poly.entity_id
_entity_poly.type
_entity_poly.pdbx_seq_one_letter_code
_entity_poly.pdbx_strand_id
1 'polypeptide(L)'
;MMRAASPSATSTWQGQSTVWQVSEAGASGANDYSGLMADEPREYRTGSDPRTLRDALGCFATGVTIVTCIDGDGKPVGFTANSFTSVSLDPPLLLVCIHKSAACAPCLTDASHFAVNVLQNEQQPASIRFSTRDQDRFGSTPWSEGEFGPPILKDSLGVFECERFEVHEGGDHHIVVGKVLKASFDASLDPLLYFRGSYRRLHFD
;
A
#
# COMPACT_ATOMS: atom_id res chain seq x y z
N MET A 1 -33.58 -37.61 -29.12
CA MET A 1 -33.01 -37.35 -27.79
C MET A 1 -32.21 -36.07 -27.86
N MET A 2 -32.46 -35.18 -26.91
CA MET A 2 -32.03 -33.78 -26.87
C MET A 2 -30.51 -33.61 -26.65
N ARG A 3 -30.03 -32.46 -27.15
CA ARG A 3 -28.70 -31.84 -27.01
C ARG A 3 -28.19 -31.75 -25.56
N ALA A 4 -26.87 -31.66 -25.41
CA ALA A 4 -26.22 -30.44 -24.90
C ALA A 4 -24.70 -30.47 -25.17
N ALA A 5 -24.24 -29.52 -25.98
CA ALA A 5 -22.84 -29.13 -26.10
C ALA A 5 -22.46 -28.26 -24.90
N SER A 6 -21.27 -28.47 -24.36
CA SER A 6 -20.66 -27.66 -23.31
C SER A 6 -20.30 -26.26 -23.84
N PRO A 7 -20.70 -25.16 -23.20
CA PRO A 7 -20.11 -23.86 -23.48
C PRO A 7 -18.87 -23.65 -22.60
N SER A 8 -17.73 -23.47 -23.26
CA SER A 8 -16.57 -22.78 -22.73
C SER A 8 -16.95 -21.33 -22.43
N ALA A 9 -16.91 -20.93 -21.15
CA ALA A 9 -17.09 -19.55 -20.74
C ALA A 9 -15.72 -18.91 -20.47
N THR A 10 -15.11 -18.35 -21.51
CA THR A 10 -14.12 -17.27 -21.36
C THR A 10 -14.89 -16.02 -20.93
N SER A 11 -14.92 -15.75 -19.63
CA SER A 11 -15.44 -14.49 -19.10
C SER A 11 -14.32 -13.45 -19.15
N THR A 12 -14.36 -12.59 -20.16
CA THR A 12 -13.67 -11.30 -20.16
C THR A 12 -14.27 -10.43 -19.06
N TRP A 13 -13.58 -10.32 -17.93
CA TRP A 13 -13.98 -9.46 -16.82
C TRP A 13 -13.68 -8.00 -17.20
N GLN A 14 -14.73 -7.22 -17.41
CA GLN A 14 -14.64 -5.77 -17.59
C GLN A 14 -14.46 -5.11 -16.21
N GLY A 15 -13.41 -4.31 -16.09
CA GLY A 15 -12.86 -3.84 -14.82
C GLY A 15 -13.76 -2.94 -13.98
N GLN A 16 -13.62 -3.09 -12.68
CA GLN A 16 -13.75 -2.03 -11.69
C GLN A 16 -12.58 -2.17 -10.71
N SER A 17 -11.71 -1.15 -10.67
CA SER A 17 -10.46 -1.14 -9.91
C SER A 17 -10.73 -1.09 -8.40
N THR A 18 -10.16 -2.02 -7.63
CA THR A 18 -10.17 -1.94 -6.16
C THR A 18 -8.75 -1.68 -5.68
N VAL A 19 -8.33 -0.41 -5.80
CA VAL A 19 -6.98 0.06 -5.45
C VAL A 19 -6.67 -0.18 -3.95
N TRP A 20 -5.58 -0.89 -3.61
CA TRP A 20 -4.96 -0.98 -2.27
C TRP A 20 -3.76 -0.02 -2.11
N GLN A 21 -3.96 1.22 -2.52
CA GLN A 21 -3.21 2.37 -2.03
C GLN A 21 -4.16 3.13 -1.09
N VAL A 22 -3.65 3.85 -0.10
CA VAL A 22 -4.44 4.92 0.55
C VAL A 22 -5.05 5.70 -0.61
N SER A 23 -6.37 5.66 -0.77
CA SER A 23 -6.98 5.94 -2.07
C SER A 23 -6.89 7.40 -2.45
N GLU A 24 -6.78 7.68 -3.75
CA GLU A 24 -7.06 8.98 -4.42
C GLU A 24 -8.46 9.57 -4.12
N ALA A 25 -9.31 8.85 -3.38
CA ALA A 25 -10.56 9.40 -2.87
C ALA A 25 -10.24 10.38 -1.74
N GLY A 26 -10.01 11.64 -2.13
CA GLY A 26 -10.26 12.87 -1.38
C GLY A 26 -9.93 12.88 0.11
N ALA A 27 -9.15 13.87 0.52
CA ALA A 27 -9.02 14.34 1.90
C ALA A 27 -10.35 14.83 2.55
N SER A 28 -11.51 14.30 2.15
CA SER A 28 -12.85 14.66 2.65
C SER A 28 -13.84 13.49 2.70
N GLY A 29 -13.46 12.27 2.34
CA GLY A 29 -14.35 11.10 2.38
C GLY A 29 -14.16 10.24 3.62
N ALA A 30 -14.34 10.79 4.83
CA ALA A 30 -14.54 9.91 5.99
C ALA A 30 -15.70 8.97 5.64
N ASN A 31 -15.50 7.65 5.69
CA ASN A 31 -16.63 6.72 5.63
C ASN A 31 -17.54 7.11 6.81
N ASP A 32 -18.71 7.68 6.51
CA ASP A 32 -19.67 8.07 7.51
C ASP A 32 -20.27 6.81 8.14
N TYR A 33 -19.77 6.47 9.33
CA TYR A 33 -20.25 5.37 10.15
C TYR A 33 -21.28 5.84 11.19
N SER A 34 -21.71 7.12 11.17
CA SER A 34 -22.60 7.72 12.19
C SER A 34 -24.04 7.18 12.14
N GLY A 35 -24.43 6.53 11.05
CA GLY A 35 -25.72 5.84 10.90
C GLY A 35 -25.78 4.40 11.44
N LEU A 36 -24.71 3.88 12.06
CA LEU A 36 -24.63 2.50 12.54
C LEU A 36 -25.27 2.31 13.93
N MET A 37 -26.60 2.46 14.02
CA MET A 37 -27.36 1.85 15.12
C MET A 37 -27.83 0.46 14.67
N ALA A 38 -27.30 -0.57 15.34
CA ALA A 38 -27.67 -2.00 15.32
C ALA A 38 -28.41 -2.53 14.07
N ASP A 39 -27.77 -2.45 12.91
CA ASP A 39 -28.19 -3.14 11.69
C ASP A 39 -27.34 -4.41 11.55
N GLU A 40 -27.90 -5.46 10.95
CA GLU A 40 -27.25 -6.78 10.78
C GLU A 40 -25.77 -6.67 10.38
N PRO A 41 -24.88 -7.56 10.88
CA PRO A 41 -23.47 -7.51 10.54
C PRO A 41 -23.30 -7.52 9.02
N ARG A 42 -22.66 -6.47 8.48
CA ARG A 42 -22.32 -6.40 7.05
C ARG A 42 -21.44 -7.60 6.71
N GLU A 43 -21.91 -8.41 5.77
CA GLU A 43 -21.23 -9.64 5.36
C GLU A 43 -20.75 -9.54 3.92
N TYR A 44 -19.47 -9.88 3.70
CA TYR A 44 -18.96 -10.17 2.37
C TYR A 44 -19.21 -11.64 2.02
N ARG A 45 -19.75 -11.89 0.82
CA ARG A 45 -19.78 -13.21 0.19
C ARG A 45 -19.21 -13.11 -1.22
N THR A 46 -18.80 -14.23 -1.80
CA THR A 46 -18.40 -14.25 -3.22
C THR A 46 -19.52 -13.69 -4.09
N GLY A 47 -19.22 -12.64 -4.86
CA GLY A 47 -20.20 -11.91 -5.68
C GLY A 47 -20.76 -10.64 -5.03
N SER A 48 -20.46 -10.36 -3.76
CA SER A 48 -20.72 -9.05 -3.15
C SER A 48 -19.95 -7.94 -3.87
N ASP A 49 -20.41 -6.70 -3.71
CA ASP A 49 -19.74 -5.54 -4.29
C ASP A 49 -18.34 -5.33 -3.67
N PRO A 50 -17.39 -4.70 -4.41
CA PRO A 50 -16.04 -4.50 -3.92
C PRO A 50 -15.93 -3.60 -2.67
N ARG A 51 -16.90 -2.71 -2.43
CA ARG A 51 -16.88 -1.81 -1.27
C ARG A 51 -17.12 -2.60 0.01
N THR A 52 -18.00 -3.59 0.01
CA THR A 52 -18.23 -4.47 1.16
C THR A 52 -16.95 -5.22 1.56
N LEU A 53 -16.19 -5.76 0.60
CA LEU A 53 -14.90 -6.40 0.88
C LEU A 53 -13.87 -5.40 1.41
N ARG A 54 -13.80 -4.20 0.83
CA ARG A 54 -12.90 -3.12 1.26
C ARG A 54 -13.18 -2.69 2.70
N ASP A 55 -14.46 -2.52 3.06
CA ASP A 55 -14.87 -2.17 4.41
C ASP A 55 -14.46 -3.26 5.41
N ALA A 56 -14.65 -4.54 5.06
CA ALA A 56 -14.26 -5.68 5.89
C ALA A 56 -12.73 -5.76 6.10
N LEU A 57 -11.95 -5.59 5.04
CA LEU A 57 -10.48 -5.57 5.11
C LEU A 57 -9.95 -4.35 5.88
N GLY A 58 -10.67 -3.22 5.82
CA GLY A 58 -10.37 -2.02 6.61
C GLY A 58 -10.52 -2.20 8.13
N CYS A 59 -11.07 -3.32 8.60
CA CYS A 59 -11.09 -3.68 10.02
C CYS A 59 -9.73 -4.14 10.55
N PHE A 60 -8.76 -4.45 9.69
CA PHE A 60 -7.37 -4.67 10.10
C PHE A 60 -6.65 -3.32 10.15
N ALA A 61 -6.35 -2.85 11.37
CA ALA A 61 -5.58 -1.61 11.55
C ALA A 61 -4.13 -1.82 11.11
N THR A 62 -3.58 -0.84 10.40
CA THR A 62 -2.21 -0.90 9.90
C THR A 62 -1.46 0.39 10.21
N GLY A 63 -0.13 0.31 10.23
CA GLY A 63 0.69 1.50 9.98
C GLY A 63 0.52 1.99 8.54
N VAL A 64 1.13 3.12 8.24
CA VAL A 64 1.22 3.67 6.88
C VAL A 64 2.67 3.72 6.45
N THR A 65 2.94 3.34 5.21
CA THR A 65 4.28 3.37 4.61
C THR A 65 4.28 4.17 3.32
N ILE A 66 5.44 4.74 2.97
CA ILE A 66 5.73 5.17 1.61
C ILE A 66 6.84 4.27 1.06
N VAL A 67 6.53 3.56 -0.01
CA VAL A 67 7.47 2.74 -0.75
C VAL A 67 8.12 3.60 -1.81
N THR A 68 9.46 3.59 -1.88
CA THR A 68 10.25 4.42 -2.79
C THR A 68 11.23 3.58 -3.59
N CYS A 69 11.51 4.02 -4.82
CA CYS A 69 12.54 3.44 -5.69
C CYS A 69 13.02 4.52 -6.67
N ILE A 70 13.95 4.16 -7.54
CA ILE A 70 14.46 5.01 -8.61
C ILE A 70 13.99 4.42 -9.94
N ASP A 71 13.49 5.27 -10.84
CA ASP A 71 13.09 4.85 -12.19
C ASP A 71 14.29 4.70 -13.15
N GLY A 72 14.01 4.26 -14.39
CA GLY A 72 15.05 4.05 -15.41
C GLY A 72 15.79 5.33 -15.84
N ASP A 73 15.22 6.52 -15.56
CA ASP A 73 15.83 7.83 -15.84
C ASP A 73 16.59 8.38 -14.62
N GLY A 74 16.66 7.63 -13.52
CA GLY A 74 17.31 8.06 -12.28
C GLY A 74 16.45 8.97 -11.40
N LYS A 75 15.13 9.07 -11.66
CA LYS A 75 14.23 9.92 -10.87
C LYS A 75 13.60 9.17 -9.70
N PRO A 76 13.38 9.84 -8.57
CA PRO A 76 12.72 9.24 -7.42
C PRO A 76 11.23 9.01 -7.71
N VAL A 77 10.78 7.80 -7.43
CA VAL A 77 9.37 7.39 -7.50
C VAL A 77 8.96 6.84 -6.14
N GLY A 78 7.72 7.10 -5.73
CA GLY A 78 7.19 6.48 -4.53
C GLY A 78 5.69 6.57 -4.43
N PHE A 79 5.10 5.74 -3.58
CA PHE A 79 3.66 5.67 -3.35
C PHE A 79 3.34 5.27 -1.91
N THR A 80 2.18 5.71 -1.44
CA THR A 80 1.67 5.32 -0.13
C THR A 80 1.08 3.91 -0.19
N ALA A 81 1.49 3.07 0.75
CA ALA A 81 1.02 1.70 0.91
C ALA A 81 0.73 1.40 2.38
N ASN A 82 -0.29 0.58 2.62
CA ASN A 82 -0.58 0.03 3.94
C ASN A 82 -0.69 -1.51 3.91
N SER A 83 -0.22 -2.13 2.83
CA SER A 83 -0.12 -3.57 2.60
C SER A 83 1.21 -4.17 3.10
N PHE A 84 2.05 -3.36 3.75
CA PHE A 84 3.33 -3.79 4.31
C PHE A 84 3.15 -4.97 5.27
N THR A 85 4.01 -5.98 5.17
CA THR A 85 4.01 -7.13 6.08
C THR A 85 5.43 -7.68 6.23
N SER A 86 5.85 -7.98 7.46
CA SER A 86 7.08 -8.74 7.71
C SER A 86 6.86 -10.22 7.36
N VAL A 87 7.85 -10.85 6.72
CA VAL A 87 7.72 -12.20 6.16
C VAL A 87 8.64 -13.19 6.85
N SER A 88 9.92 -12.84 6.99
CA SER A 88 10.94 -13.75 7.53
C SER A 88 12.04 -12.97 8.23
N LEU A 89 12.67 -13.60 9.23
CA LEU A 89 13.86 -13.06 9.91
C LEU A 89 15.17 -13.61 9.33
N ASP A 90 15.17 -14.85 8.84
CA ASP A 90 16.32 -15.48 8.19
C ASP A 90 15.88 -16.33 6.97
N PRO A 91 16.09 -15.84 5.73
CA PRO A 91 16.62 -14.52 5.39
C PRO A 91 15.66 -13.40 5.81
N PRO A 92 16.12 -12.15 6.02
CA PRO A 92 15.27 -11.05 6.46
C PRO A 92 14.41 -10.55 5.30
N LEU A 93 13.12 -10.89 5.30
CA LEU A 93 12.17 -10.59 4.22
C LEU A 93 10.97 -9.78 4.72
N LEU A 94 10.52 -8.87 3.85
CA LEU A 94 9.24 -8.16 3.96
C LEU A 94 8.51 -8.19 2.61
N LEU A 95 7.24 -7.83 2.60
CA LEU A 95 6.49 -7.62 1.36
C LEU A 95 5.66 -6.33 1.40
N VAL A 96 5.35 -5.84 0.20
CA VAL A 96 4.37 -4.79 -0.08
C VAL A 96 3.56 -5.16 -1.33
N CYS A 97 2.32 -4.71 -1.41
CA CYS A 97 1.48 -4.90 -2.60
C CYS A 97 1.31 -3.58 -3.35
N ILE A 98 1.42 -3.64 -4.69
CA ILE A 98 1.17 -2.49 -5.58
C ILE A 98 0.10 -2.84 -6.62
N HIS A 99 -0.87 -1.95 -6.81
CA HIS A 99 -1.92 -2.14 -7.82
C HIS A 99 -1.30 -2.10 -9.22
N LYS A 100 -1.66 -3.03 -10.10
CA LYS A 100 -1.08 -3.14 -11.44
C LYS A 100 -1.26 -1.90 -12.31
N SER A 101 -2.34 -1.15 -12.09
CA SER A 101 -2.59 0.11 -12.82
C SER A 101 -1.93 1.34 -12.18
N ALA A 102 -1.20 1.21 -11.08
CA ALA A 102 -0.49 2.32 -10.48
C ALA A 102 0.62 2.78 -11.45
N ALA A 103 0.78 4.09 -11.64
CA ALA A 103 1.80 4.63 -12.54
C ALA A 103 3.22 4.19 -12.16
N CYS A 104 3.47 3.95 -10.88
CA CYS A 104 4.73 3.48 -10.35
C CYS A 104 4.90 1.94 -10.33
N ALA A 105 3.90 1.16 -10.76
CA ALA A 105 3.97 -0.30 -10.73
C ALA A 105 5.12 -0.87 -11.57
N PRO A 106 5.32 -0.46 -12.84
CA PRO A 106 6.47 -0.93 -13.62
C PRO A 106 7.79 -0.56 -12.94
N CYS A 107 7.92 0.68 -12.48
CA CYS A 107 9.11 1.16 -11.78
C CYS A 107 9.47 0.29 -10.57
N LEU A 108 8.50 -0.01 -9.70
CA LEU A 108 8.78 -0.83 -8.51
C LEU A 108 9.11 -2.28 -8.86
N THR A 109 8.39 -2.86 -9.81
CA THR A 109 8.55 -4.29 -10.17
C THR A 109 9.85 -4.55 -10.93
N ASP A 110 10.35 -3.56 -11.68
CA ASP A 110 11.61 -3.65 -12.41
C ASP A 110 12.82 -3.22 -11.56
N ALA A 111 12.64 -2.33 -10.56
CA ALA A 111 13.72 -1.85 -9.72
C ALA A 111 14.45 -2.99 -8.99
N SER A 112 15.78 -2.91 -8.95
CA SER A 112 16.61 -3.85 -8.19
C SER A 112 16.54 -3.59 -6.68
N HIS A 113 16.35 -2.33 -6.30
CA HIS A 113 16.27 -1.89 -4.91
C HIS A 113 15.07 -0.97 -4.69
N PHE A 114 14.50 -1.06 -3.50
CA PHE A 114 13.45 -0.15 -3.04
C PHE A 114 13.60 0.09 -1.54
N ALA A 115 12.98 1.15 -1.02
CA ALA A 115 12.89 1.38 0.40
C ALA A 115 11.43 1.44 0.87
N VAL A 116 11.19 1.00 2.11
CA VAL A 116 9.90 1.13 2.80
C VAL A 116 10.08 2.11 3.95
N ASN A 117 9.45 3.28 3.85
CA ASN A 117 9.48 4.33 4.85
C ASN A 117 8.21 4.23 5.70
N VAL A 118 8.31 3.71 6.92
CA VAL A 118 7.21 3.65 7.89
C VAL A 118 6.98 5.04 8.46
N LEU A 119 5.76 5.55 8.35
CA LEU A 119 5.46 6.93 8.67
C LEU A 119 5.09 7.13 10.14
N GLN A 120 5.50 8.28 10.67
CA GLN A 120 5.02 8.79 11.96
C GLN A 120 3.83 9.75 11.80
N ASN A 121 3.16 10.09 12.90
CA ASN A 121 1.94 10.91 12.95
C ASN A 121 1.96 12.22 12.13
N GLU A 122 2.98 13.06 12.30
CA GLU A 122 3.20 14.32 11.60
C GLU A 122 3.43 14.14 10.08
N GLN A 123 3.72 12.93 9.59
CA GLN A 123 3.87 12.63 8.16
C GLN A 123 2.54 12.30 7.44
N GLN A 124 1.38 12.52 8.08
CA GLN A 124 0.08 12.44 7.41
C GLN A 124 0.00 13.23 6.08
N PRO A 125 0.54 14.47 5.96
CA PRO A 125 0.56 15.20 4.70
C PRO A 125 1.35 14.48 3.59
N ALA A 126 2.47 13.82 3.94
CA ALA A 126 3.26 13.05 2.99
C ALA A 126 2.48 11.82 2.51
N SER A 127 1.82 11.09 3.42
CA SER A 127 0.94 9.98 3.08
C SER A 127 -0.13 10.38 2.05
N ILE A 128 -0.80 11.52 2.26
CA ILE A 128 -1.80 12.04 1.31
C ILE A 128 -1.14 12.35 -0.04
N ARG A 129 -0.02 13.07 -0.05
CA ARG A 129 0.66 13.43 -1.30
C ARG A 129 1.04 12.20 -2.13
N PHE A 130 1.65 11.21 -1.50
CA PHE A 130 2.11 9.98 -2.16
C PHE A 130 0.99 9.01 -2.54
N SER A 131 -0.25 9.29 -2.12
CA SER A 131 -1.45 8.61 -2.62
C SER A 131 -2.08 9.24 -3.88
N THR A 132 -1.63 10.41 -4.32
CA THR A 132 -2.22 11.13 -5.46
C THR A 132 -1.38 10.99 -6.73
N ARG A 133 -1.94 11.24 -7.92
CA ARG A 133 -1.20 11.30 -9.20
C ARG A 133 -0.28 12.52 -9.37
N ASP A 134 -0.03 13.28 -8.30
CA ASP A 134 0.84 14.45 -8.38
C ASP A 134 2.24 14.05 -8.92
N GLN A 135 2.78 14.89 -9.79
CA GLN A 135 4.08 14.66 -10.43
C GLN A 135 5.24 15.12 -9.54
N ASP A 136 5.03 16.06 -8.61
CA ASP A 136 6.08 16.59 -7.72
C ASP A 136 5.92 16.13 -6.26
N ARG A 137 5.86 14.80 -6.06
CA ARG A 137 5.71 14.21 -4.72
C ARG A 137 6.91 14.48 -3.81
N PHE A 138 8.10 14.56 -4.40
CA PHE A 138 9.37 14.68 -3.69
C PHE A 138 9.85 16.12 -3.50
N GLY A 139 9.39 17.09 -4.30
CA GLY A 139 9.81 18.50 -4.16
C GLY A 139 9.36 19.14 -2.84
N SER A 140 8.32 18.61 -2.21
CA SER A 140 7.75 19.14 -0.95
C SER A 140 7.79 18.13 0.21
N THR A 141 8.47 17.00 0.03
CA THR A 141 8.69 15.99 1.08
C THR A 141 10.19 15.79 1.26
N PRO A 142 10.79 16.22 2.39
CA PRO A 142 12.22 16.07 2.60
C PRO A 142 12.69 14.62 2.55
N TRP A 143 13.73 14.36 1.77
CA TRP A 143 14.33 13.04 1.61
C TRP A 143 15.84 13.13 1.40
N SER A 144 16.52 11.99 1.48
CA SER A 144 17.92 11.80 1.10
C SER A 144 18.09 10.49 0.36
N GLU A 145 19.14 10.36 -0.44
CA GLU A 145 19.50 9.10 -1.07
C GLU A 145 19.85 8.05 0.01
N GLY A 146 19.28 6.85 -0.11
CA GLY A 146 19.62 5.70 0.72
C GLY A 146 21.00 5.14 0.36
N GLU A 147 21.52 4.26 1.22
CA GLU A 147 22.81 3.60 0.99
C GLU A 147 22.78 2.71 -0.27
N PHE A 148 21.61 2.18 -0.61
CA PHE A 148 21.41 1.35 -1.80
C PHE A 148 20.74 2.09 -2.97
N GLY A 149 20.54 3.41 -2.85
CA GLY A 149 19.98 4.28 -3.90
C GLY A 149 18.54 4.76 -3.68
N PRO A 150 17.57 3.93 -3.26
CA PRO A 150 16.19 4.38 -3.08
C PRO A 150 16.06 5.58 -2.11
N PRO A 151 15.13 6.52 -2.37
CA PRO A 151 14.88 7.66 -1.50
C PRO A 151 14.45 7.27 -0.09
N ILE A 152 15.06 7.89 0.92
CA ILE A 152 14.70 7.75 2.33
C ILE A 152 14.05 9.05 2.81
N LEU A 153 12.82 8.96 3.30
CA LEU A 153 12.10 10.13 3.80
C LEU A 153 12.61 10.51 5.19
N LYS A 154 12.86 11.80 5.40
CA LYS A 154 13.27 12.30 6.71
C LYS A 154 12.18 12.09 7.74
N ASP A 155 12.60 11.89 8.98
CA ASP A 155 11.74 11.75 10.16
C ASP A 155 10.75 10.58 10.06
N SER A 156 11.06 9.56 9.26
CA SER A 156 10.30 8.31 9.22
C SER A 156 10.48 7.54 10.53
N LEU A 157 9.41 6.92 11.02
CA LEU A 157 9.43 6.06 12.20
C LEU A 157 10.42 4.89 12.03
N GLY A 158 10.45 4.32 10.83
CA GLY A 158 11.35 3.25 10.46
C GLY A 158 11.58 3.23 8.96
N VAL A 159 12.72 2.72 8.55
CA VAL A 159 13.13 2.62 7.14
C VAL A 159 13.74 1.26 6.91
N PHE A 160 13.29 0.58 5.86
CA PHE A 160 13.88 -0.67 5.39
C PHE A 160 14.40 -0.47 3.97
N GLU A 161 15.71 -0.56 3.77
CA GLU A 161 16.34 -0.58 2.45
C GLU A 161 16.44 -2.02 1.97
N CYS A 162 15.87 -2.31 0.80
CA CYS A 162 15.65 -3.67 0.32
C CYS A 162 16.24 -3.91 -1.07
N GLU A 163 16.79 -5.10 -1.27
CA GLU A 163 16.96 -5.71 -2.58
C GLU A 163 15.64 -6.42 -2.96
N ARG A 164 15.19 -6.29 -4.21
CA ARG A 164 14.02 -7.03 -4.69
C ARG A 164 14.33 -8.52 -4.74
N PHE A 165 13.65 -9.28 -3.90
CA PHE A 165 13.80 -10.72 -3.79
C PHE A 165 12.95 -11.46 -4.82
N GLU A 166 11.66 -11.14 -4.89
CA GLU A 166 10.72 -11.76 -5.84
C GLU A 166 9.51 -10.86 -6.10
N VAL A 167 8.84 -11.07 -7.24
CA VAL A 167 7.55 -10.46 -7.56
C VAL A 167 6.56 -11.57 -7.90
N HIS A 168 5.45 -11.63 -7.18
CA HIS A 168 4.39 -12.60 -7.42
C HIS A 168 3.11 -11.92 -7.92
N GLU A 169 2.28 -12.72 -8.59
CA GLU A 169 0.93 -12.34 -8.99
C GLU A 169 -0.03 -12.37 -7.80
N GLY A 170 -0.77 -11.27 -7.60
CA GLY A 170 -1.73 -11.10 -6.50
C GLY A 170 -3.09 -10.59 -7.00
N GLY A 171 -3.62 -11.17 -8.08
CA GLY A 171 -4.86 -10.70 -8.70
C GLY A 171 -4.68 -9.36 -9.42
N ASP A 172 -5.30 -8.30 -8.94
CA ASP A 172 -5.13 -6.92 -9.45
C ASP A 172 -3.90 -6.20 -8.90
N HIS A 173 -3.11 -6.87 -8.05
CA HIS A 173 -1.85 -6.39 -7.49
C HIS A 173 -0.66 -7.27 -7.90
N HIS A 174 0.53 -6.68 -7.83
CA HIS A 174 1.77 -7.42 -7.66
C HIS A 174 2.13 -7.46 -6.17
N ILE A 175 2.62 -8.61 -5.71
CA ILE A 175 3.22 -8.79 -4.38
C ILE A 175 4.72 -8.68 -4.57
N VAL A 176 5.33 -7.63 -4.05
CA VAL A 176 6.78 -7.40 -4.15
C VAL A 176 7.41 -7.80 -2.83
N VAL A 177 8.27 -8.82 -2.87
CA VAL A 177 9.04 -9.31 -1.72
C VAL A 177 10.42 -8.66 -1.77
N GLY A 178 10.83 -8.06 -0.65
CA GLY A 178 12.14 -7.44 -0.49
C GLY A 178 12.96 -8.17 0.55
N LYS A 179 14.24 -8.40 0.24
CA LYS A 179 15.25 -8.80 1.21
C LYS A 179 15.84 -7.55 1.85
N VAL A 180 15.68 -7.43 3.16
CA VAL A 180 16.18 -6.26 3.91
C VAL A 180 17.70 -6.32 3.95
N LEU A 181 18.34 -5.28 3.41
CA LEU A 181 19.78 -5.08 3.47
C LEU A 181 20.17 -4.22 4.67
N LYS A 182 19.30 -3.26 5.03
CA LYS A 182 19.50 -2.35 6.14
C LYS A 182 18.16 -1.89 6.70
N ALA A 183 18.12 -1.69 8.01
CA ALA A 183 16.98 -1.09 8.69
C ALA A 183 17.44 -0.01 9.68
N SER A 184 16.72 1.09 9.75
CA SER A 184 16.85 2.12 10.79
C SER A 184 15.47 2.46 11.35
N PHE A 185 15.41 2.92 12.60
CA PHE A 185 14.15 3.25 13.27
C PHE A 185 14.38 4.23 14.42
N ASP A 186 13.35 4.98 14.75
CA ASP A 186 13.30 5.87 15.91
C ASP A 186 12.14 5.44 16.82
N ALA A 187 12.47 4.75 17.90
CA ALA A 187 11.47 4.24 18.85
C ALA A 187 10.81 5.34 19.71
N SER A 188 11.22 6.60 19.58
CA SER A 188 10.62 7.73 20.31
C SER A 188 9.42 8.37 19.59
N LEU A 189 9.17 8.01 18.33
CA LEU A 189 8.11 8.57 17.50
C LEU A 189 6.84 7.70 17.54
N ASP A 190 5.67 8.33 17.42
CA ASP A 190 4.40 7.63 17.31
C ASP A 190 4.05 7.31 15.84
N PRO A 191 3.52 6.11 15.54
CA PRO A 191 3.18 5.70 14.18
C PRO A 191 1.95 6.42 13.64
N LEU A 192 1.96 6.75 12.34
CA LEU A 192 0.75 7.07 11.62
C LEU A 192 -0.07 5.79 11.38
N LEU A 193 -1.27 5.74 11.92
CA LEU A 193 -2.17 4.60 11.76
C LEU A 193 -3.27 4.87 10.74
N TYR A 194 -3.72 3.79 10.08
CA TYR A 194 -4.88 3.80 9.20
C TYR A 194 -5.84 2.68 9.59
N PHE A 195 -7.10 3.02 9.79
CA PHE A 195 -8.14 2.08 10.21
C PHE A 195 -9.50 2.51 9.69
N ARG A 196 -10.24 1.58 9.08
CA ARG A 196 -11.59 1.78 8.54
C ARG A 196 -11.72 2.98 7.59
N GLY A 197 -10.69 3.25 6.79
CA GLY A 197 -10.70 4.33 5.80
C GLY A 197 -10.32 5.70 6.36
N SER A 198 -9.66 5.76 7.52
CA SER A 198 -9.29 7.03 8.14
C SER A 198 -8.03 6.93 8.99
N TYR A 199 -7.31 8.04 9.11
CA TYR A 199 -6.15 8.12 10.01
C TYR A 199 -6.57 7.99 11.48
N ARG A 200 -5.72 7.34 12.27
CA ARG A 200 -5.88 7.14 13.72
C ARG A 200 -4.57 7.41 14.42
N ARG A 201 -4.63 7.49 15.76
CA ARG A 201 -3.47 7.57 16.64
C ARG A 201 -3.50 6.42 17.63
N LEU A 202 -2.33 6.02 18.11
CA LEU A 202 -2.27 5.16 19.29
C LEU A 202 -2.89 5.92 20.47
N HIS A 203 -3.65 5.19 21.27
CA HIS A 203 -4.09 5.64 22.58
C HIS A 203 -3.75 4.48 23.51
N PHE A 204 -2.89 4.75 24.49
CA PHE A 204 -2.72 3.88 25.64
C PHE A 204 -3.45 4.55 26.81
N ASP A 205 -4.02 3.75 27.69
CA ASP A 205 -4.48 4.20 28.99
C ASP A 205 -3.33 4.21 30.00
#